data_AF-A0A427DYE7-F1
#
_entry.id   AF-A0A427DYE7-F1
#
_cell.length_a   1.000
_cell.length_b   1.000
_cell.length_c   1.000
_cell.angle_alpha   90.00
_cell.angle_beta   90.00
_cell.angle_gamma   90.00
#
_symmetry.space_group_name_H-M   'P 1'
#
loop_
_entity.id
_entity.type
_entity.pdbx_description
1 polymer ?
#
loop_
_entity_poly.entity_id
_entity_poly.type
_entity_poly.pdbx_seq_one_letter_code
_entity_poly.pdbx_strand_id
1 'polypeptide(L)'
;MELTANGLLAESPATEPTDWQARCGVQKLLTDGYYSGVACLAMVGGVSFETARRIFVEAGLGVGRPGRPAFSTNISEMRMAVAITGLLQQTKRWRGWDDFSGLGILKMKADWCGAPGKWYWATAFRHPLFEIVVFDPHVEYPAFKRMPLDVLCTDFEIYDPRGQWLQIEQRISLIR
;
A
#
# COMPACT_ATOMS: atom_id res chain seq x y z
N MET A 1 11.97 42.58 46.39
CA MET A 1 13.15 41.70 46.44
C MET A 1 12.72 40.46 47.20
N GLU A 2 12.37 39.32 46.63
CA GLU A 2 12.38 38.78 45.27
C GLU A 2 11.15 37.84 45.16
N LEU A 3 10.65 37.67 43.94
CA LEU A 3 9.52 36.81 43.55
C LEU A 3 10.05 35.68 42.67
N THR A 4 9.66 34.43 42.95
CA THR A 4 9.20 33.39 41.97
C THR A 4 8.56 32.27 42.80
N ALA A 5 7.28 31.91 42.71
CA ALA A 5 6.34 31.66 41.59
C ALA A 5 6.54 30.30 40.90
N ASN A 6 5.61 29.39 41.20
CA ASN A 6 5.13 28.25 40.42
C ASN A 6 6.13 27.13 40.07
N GLY A 7 6.08 26.06 40.87
CA GLY A 7 6.46 24.72 40.42
C GLY A 7 5.44 24.19 39.40
N LEU A 8 5.61 24.55 38.13
CA LEU A 8 5.05 23.80 37.02
C LEU A 8 5.92 22.57 36.78
N LEU A 9 5.35 21.39 37.03
CA LEU A 9 5.79 20.19 36.32
C LEU A 9 5.63 20.50 34.83
N ALA A 10 6.73 20.52 34.09
CA ALA A 10 6.67 20.57 32.64
C ALA A 10 5.91 19.31 32.19
N GLU A 11 4.66 19.48 31.76
CA GLU A 11 4.04 18.50 30.89
C GLU A 11 4.95 18.36 29.67
N SER A 12 5.57 17.18 29.56
CA SER A 12 6.23 16.77 28.32
C SER A 12 5.23 17.00 27.19
N PRO A 13 5.60 17.65 26.07
CA PRO A 13 4.66 17.77 24.97
C PRO A 13 4.26 16.35 24.58
N ALA A 14 2.99 16.01 24.81
CA ALA A 14 2.41 14.84 24.21
C ALA A 14 2.48 15.11 22.71
N THR A 15 3.51 14.57 22.07
CA THR A 15 3.57 14.50 20.62
C THR A 15 2.43 13.57 20.24
N GLU A 16 1.25 14.15 19.99
CA GLU A 16 0.17 13.46 19.29
C GLU A 16 0.82 12.70 18.14
N PRO A 17 0.71 11.35 18.08
CA PRO A 17 1.23 10.58 16.97
C PRO A 17 0.70 11.24 15.72
N THR A 18 1.61 11.77 14.91
CA THR A 18 1.17 12.48 13.73
C THR A 18 0.54 11.44 12.83
N ASP A 19 -0.80 11.43 12.70
CA ASP A 19 -1.54 10.32 12.07
C ASP A 19 -1.04 10.09 10.63
N TRP A 20 -0.04 9.21 10.50
CA TRP A 20 0.63 8.91 9.24
C TRP A 20 -0.38 8.33 8.25
N GLN A 21 -1.39 7.63 8.77
CA GLN A 21 -2.43 6.98 8.00
C GLN A 21 -3.36 8.03 7.39
N ALA A 22 -3.75 9.06 8.16
CA ALA A 22 -4.45 10.22 7.62
C ALA A 22 -3.62 10.98 6.58
N ARG A 23 -2.30 11.13 6.80
CA ARG A 23 -1.41 11.81 5.85
C ARG A 23 -1.29 11.08 4.52
N CYS A 24 -1.27 9.74 4.57
CA CYS A 24 -1.20 8.90 3.39
C CYS A 24 -2.48 8.92 2.55
N GLY A 25 -3.65 9.24 3.12
CA GLY A 25 -4.95 9.25 2.45
C GLY A 25 -5.47 7.87 1.97
N VAL A 26 -4.57 6.93 1.73
CA VAL A 26 -4.84 5.54 1.36
C VAL A 26 -4.90 4.72 2.65
N GLN A 27 -6.04 4.10 2.97
CA GLN A 27 -6.14 3.23 4.14
C GLN A 27 -5.33 1.96 3.94
N LYS A 28 -4.38 1.64 4.83
CA LYS A 28 -3.68 0.35 4.78
C LYS A 28 -4.66 -0.78 5.11
N LEU A 29 -4.61 -1.86 4.32
CA LEU A 29 -5.38 -3.07 4.54
C LEU A 29 -4.46 -4.28 4.72
N LEU A 30 -4.82 -5.17 5.64
CA LEU A 30 -4.18 -6.47 5.85
C LEU A 30 -5.10 -7.57 5.30
N THR A 31 -4.51 -8.60 4.70
CA THR A 31 -5.21 -9.79 4.23
C THR A 31 -4.27 -10.98 4.23
N ASP A 32 -4.82 -12.18 4.09
CA ASP A 32 -4.07 -13.41 3.90
C ASP A 32 -4.32 -14.05 2.52
N GLY A 33 -3.59 -15.13 2.27
CA GLY A 33 -3.82 -16.01 1.12
C GLY A 33 -3.71 -15.31 -0.23
N TYR A 34 -4.73 -15.48 -1.08
CA TYR A 34 -4.73 -15.01 -2.46
C TYR A 34 -5.41 -13.65 -2.65
N TYR A 35 -5.68 -12.92 -1.57
CA TYR A 35 -6.45 -11.68 -1.59
C TYR A 35 -5.59 -10.40 -1.70
N SER A 36 -4.27 -10.49 -1.79
CA SER A 36 -3.39 -9.32 -1.91
C SER A 36 -3.78 -8.38 -3.07
N GLY A 37 -4.24 -8.94 -4.20
CA GLY A 37 -4.76 -8.15 -5.33
C GLY A 37 -6.07 -7.41 -4.99
N VAL A 38 -6.96 -8.03 -4.21
CA VAL A 38 -8.22 -7.43 -3.75
C VAL A 38 -7.95 -6.28 -2.80
N ALA A 39 -7.04 -6.49 -1.83
CA ALA A 39 -6.61 -5.45 -0.91
C ALA A 39 -5.98 -4.27 -1.65
N CYS A 40 -5.11 -4.53 -2.64
CA CYS A 40 -4.52 -3.47 -3.46
C CYS A 40 -5.58 -2.68 -4.24
N LEU A 41 -6.57 -3.35 -4.84
CA LEU A 41 -7.65 -2.68 -5.54
C LEU A 41 -8.47 -1.77 -4.60
N ALA A 42 -8.77 -2.26 -3.39
CA ALA A 42 -9.47 -1.49 -2.37
C ALA A 42 -8.66 -0.23 -1.97
N MET A 43 -7.37 -0.40 -1.71
CA MET A 43 -6.46 0.68 -1.33
C MET A 43 -6.35 1.75 -2.43
N VAL A 44 -6.05 1.37 -3.67
CA VAL A 44 -5.89 2.37 -4.75
C VAL A 44 -7.21 3.00 -5.18
N GLY A 45 -8.32 2.27 -5.03
CA GLY A 45 -9.65 2.76 -5.39
C GLY A 45 -10.33 3.58 -4.30
N GLY A 46 -9.80 3.59 -3.08
CA GLY A 46 -10.48 4.23 -1.95
C GLY A 46 -11.84 3.60 -1.66
N VAL A 47 -11.98 2.29 -1.85
CA VAL A 47 -13.23 1.54 -1.65
C VAL A 47 -13.06 0.47 -0.57
N SER A 48 -14.17 -0.04 -0.04
CA SER A 48 -14.12 -1.15 0.92
C SER A 48 -13.53 -2.42 0.29
N PHE A 49 -12.93 -3.28 1.13
CA PHE A 49 -12.44 -4.59 0.71
C PHE A 49 -13.55 -5.44 0.06
N GLU A 50 -14.76 -5.39 0.61
CA GLU A 50 -15.93 -6.09 0.07
C GLU A 50 -16.31 -5.62 -1.33
N THR A 51 -16.25 -4.30 -1.56
CA THR A 51 -16.48 -3.71 -2.89
C THR A 51 -15.43 -4.18 -3.88
N ALA A 52 -14.14 -4.13 -3.51
CA ALA A 52 -13.07 -4.65 -4.35
C ALA A 52 -13.20 -6.15 -4.62
N ARG A 53 -13.61 -6.94 -3.62
CA ARG A 53 -13.84 -8.38 -3.76
C ARG A 53 -14.98 -8.65 -4.74
N ARG A 54 -16.07 -7.89 -4.68
CA ARG A 54 -17.18 -7.99 -5.63
C ARG A 54 -16.72 -7.71 -7.05
N ILE A 55 -15.86 -6.71 -7.25
CA ILE A 55 -15.27 -6.40 -8.56
C ILE A 55 -14.45 -7.56 -9.10
N PHE A 56 -13.68 -8.25 -8.24
CA PHE A 56 -12.99 -9.48 -8.64
C PHE A 56 -13.97 -10.60 -9.03
N VAL A 57 -15.08 -10.74 -8.32
CA VAL A 57 -16.13 -11.72 -8.67
C VAL A 57 -16.75 -11.38 -10.03
N GLU A 58 -17.10 -10.12 -10.27
CA GLU A 58 -17.66 -9.61 -11.53
C GLU A 58 -16.68 -9.80 -12.71
N ALA A 59 -15.37 -9.69 -12.45
CA ALA A 59 -14.31 -9.97 -13.41
C ALA A 59 -14.07 -11.48 -13.66
N GLY A 60 -14.84 -12.38 -13.02
CA GLY A 60 -14.64 -13.83 -13.11
C GLY A 60 -13.42 -14.35 -12.34
N LEU A 61 -12.85 -13.53 -11.45
CA LEU A 61 -11.65 -13.86 -10.67
C LEU A 61 -11.97 -14.47 -9.32
N GLY A 62 -13.23 -14.44 -8.89
CA GLY A 62 -13.70 -15.00 -7.62
C GLY A 62 -13.79 -16.52 -7.56
N VAL A 63 -13.50 -17.22 -8.67
CA VAL A 63 -13.47 -18.68 -8.75
C VAL A 63 -12.06 -19.18 -9.13
N GLY A 64 -11.75 -20.40 -8.71
CA GLY A 64 -10.52 -21.08 -9.11
C GLY A 64 -10.47 -21.35 -10.62
N ARG A 65 -9.29 -21.22 -11.20
CA ARG A 65 -8.98 -21.48 -12.62
C ARG A 65 -7.84 -22.51 -12.68
N PRO A 66 -7.62 -23.24 -13.80
CA PRO A 66 -6.56 -24.23 -13.88
C PRO A 66 -5.20 -23.67 -13.45
N GLY A 67 -4.58 -24.30 -12.43
CA GLY A 67 -3.31 -23.88 -11.84
C GLY A 67 -3.33 -22.56 -11.06
N ARG A 68 -4.52 -21.98 -10.81
CA ARG A 68 -4.68 -20.63 -10.27
C ARG A 68 -5.85 -20.55 -9.27
N PRO A 69 -5.56 -20.42 -7.97
CA PRO A 69 -6.59 -20.28 -6.94
C PRO A 69 -7.48 -19.04 -7.17
N ALA A 70 -8.69 -19.07 -6.59
CA ALA A 70 -9.59 -17.92 -6.58
C ALA A 70 -8.87 -16.66 -6.07
N PHE A 71 -9.20 -15.50 -6.64
CA PHE A 71 -8.62 -14.17 -6.35
C PHE A 71 -7.15 -13.99 -6.71
N SER A 72 -6.42 -15.06 -7.07
CA SER A 72 -5.07 -14.91 -7.62
C SER A 72 -5.11 -14.25 -9.00
N THR A 73 -4.23 -13.28 -9.25
CA THR A 73 -4.21 -12.48 -10.48
C THR A 73 -2.82 -12.32 -11.07
N ASN A 74 -2.75 -12.24 -12.41
CA ASN A 74 -1.61 -11.73 -13.14
C ASN A 74 -1.85 -10.25 -13.48
N ILE A 75 -0.90 -9.60 -14.15
CA ILE A 75 -1.02 -8.17 -14.42
C ILE A 75 -2.19 -7.82 -15.34
N SER A 76 -2.51 -8.65 -16.33
CA SER A 76 -3.62 -8.42 -17.25
C SER A 76 -4.98 -8.53 -16.55
N GLU A 77 -5.11 -9.45 -15.60
CA GLU A 77 -6.33 -9.58 -14.78
C GLU A 77 -6.43 -8.45 -13.75
N MET A 78 -5.32 -8.05 -13.12
CA MET A 78 -5.32 -6.85 -12.27
C MET A 78 -5.72 -5.61 -13.06
N ARG A 79 -5.22 -5.48 -14.29
CA ARG A 79 -5.58 -4.40 -15.21
C ARG A 79 -7.08 -4.35 -15.49
N MET A 80 -7.69 -5.51 -15.72
CA MET A 80 -9.13 -5.65 -15.92
C MET A 80 -9.90 -5.25 -14.65
N ALA A 81 -9.50 -5.76 -13.49
CA ALA A 81 -10.15 -5.46 -12.21
C ALA A 81 -10.09 -3.95 -11.89
N VAL A 82 -8.97 -3.29 -12.16
CA VAL A 82 -8.85 -1.82 -12.04
C VAL A 82 -9.73 -1.10 -13.06
N ALA A 83 -9.80 -1.56 -14.31
CA ALA A 83 -10.62 -0.91 -15.32
C ALA A 83 -12.12 -0.88 -14.95
N ILE A 84 -12.62 -1.92 -14.26
CA ILE A 84 -14.01 -1.98 -13.77
C ILE A 84 -14.30 -0.87 -12.75
N THR A 85 -13.31 -0.38 -12.01
CA THR A 85 -13.50 0.74 -11.07
C THR A 85 -13.62 2.09 -11.76
N GLY A 86 -13.35 2.17 -13.07
CA GLY A 86 -13.32 3.44 -13.82
C GLY A 86 -12.09 4.31 -13.52
N LEU A 87 -11.06 3.77 -12.88
CA LEU A 87 -9.77 4.46 -12.72
C LEU A 87 -8.95 4.37 -14.00
N LEU A 88 -8.32 5.50 -14.39
CA LEU A 88 -7.33 5.45 -15.45
C LEU A 88 -6.09 4.72 -14.94
N GLN A 89 -5.48 3.91 -15.81
CA GLN A 89 -4.33 3.12 -15.45
C GLN A 89 -3.41 2.83 -16.65
N GLN A 90 -2.12 2.72 -16.36
CA GLN A 90 -1.08 2.43 -17.34
C GLN A 90 -0.16 1.33 -16.82
N THR A 91 0.13 0.34 -17.65
CA THR A 91 1.17 -0.65 -17.35
C THR A 91 2.56 -0.06 -17.61
N LYS A 92 3.42 -0.07 -16.59
CA LYS A 92 4.81 0.38 -16.66
C LYS A 92 5.77 -0.77 -16.39
N ARG A 93 6.98 -0.69 -16.94
CA ARG A 93 8.09 -1.58 -16.54
C ARG A 93 8.73 -1.04 -15.26
N TRP A 94 9.08 -1.94 -14.36
CA TRP A 94 9.85 -1.61 -13.17
C TRP A 94 11.27 -1.21 -13.56
N ARG A 95 11.77 -0.09 -13.01
CA ARG A 95 13.12 0.43 -13.24
C ARG A 95 13.86 0.83 -11.95
N GLY A 96 13.25 0.56 -10.79
CA GLY A 96 13.76 0.96 -9.49
C GLY A 96 12.89 2.02 -8.83
N TRP A 97 13.14 2.23 -7.54
CA TRP A 97 12.38 3.13 -6.68
C TRP A 97 12.51 4.60 -7.07
N ASP A 98 13.63 5.01 -7.65
CA ASP A 98 13.85 6.41 -8.06
C ASP A 98 12.95 6.80 -9.24
N ASP A 99 12.74 5.88 -10.19
CA ASP A 99 11.84 6.03 -11.34
C ASP A 99 10.35 5.84 -10.98
N PHE A 100 10.07 5.28 -9.80
CA PHE A 100 8.69 5.06 -9.33
C PHE A 100 8.02 6.39 -8.95
N SER A 101 6.81 6.63 -9.47
CA SER A 101 6.08 7.89 -9.26
C SER A 101 4.57 7.68 -9.24
N GLY A 102 3.86 8.54 -8.52
CA GLY A 102 2.40 8.48 -8.36
C GLY A 102 1.95 7.33 -7.47
N LEU A 103 0.75 6.82 -7.73
CA LEU A 103 0.11 5.68 -7.06
C LEU A 103 0.20 4.43 -7.95
N GLY A 104 0.45 3.26 -7.36
CA GLY A 104 0.52 2.03 -8.13
C GLY A 104 0.31 0.74 -7.37
N ILE A 105 0.04 -0.31 -8.15
CA ILE A 105 0.01 -1.71 -7.69
C ILE A 105 1.25 -2.41 -8.27
N LEU A 106 2.10 -2.91 -7.38
CA LEU A 106 3.41 -3.49 -7.71
C LEU A 106 3.38 -5.00 -7.49
N LYS A 107 4.02 -5.73 -8.42
CA LYS A 107 4.27 -7.16 -8.28
C LYS A 107 5.54 -7.38 -7.47
N MET A 108 5.42 -8.03 -6.33
CA MET A 108 6.50 -8.23 -5.36
C MET A 108 6.88 -9.70 -5.24
N LYS A 109 8.17 -9.99 -5.03
CA LYS A 109 8.62 -11.34 -4.62
C LYS A 109 8.30 -11.59 -3.17
N ALA A 110 7.79 -12.78 -2.86
CA ALA A 110 7.47 -13.24 -1.51
C ALA A 110 8.65 -13.94 -0.80
N ASP A 111 9.88 -13.77 -1.31
CA ASP A 111 11.07 -14.46 -0.77
C ASP A 111 11.33 -14.06 0.69
N TRP A 112 11.17 -12.78 1.02
CA TRP A 112 11.39 -12.23 2.37
C TRP A 112 10.42 -12.83 3.43
N CYS A 113 9.22 -13.26 3.02
CA CYS A 113 8.22 -13.84 3.91
C CYS A 113 8.25 -15.39 3.90
N GLY A 114 9.38 -15.99 3.51
CA GLY A 114 9.57 -17.45 3.51
C GLY A 114 8.79 -18.19 2.42
N ALA A 115 8.37 -17.50 1.36
CA ALA A 115 7.62 -18.07 0.25
C ALA A 115 8.39 -17.95 -1.08
N PRO A 116 9.57 -18.60 -1.20
CA PRO A 116 10.46 -18.42 -2.34
C PRO A 116 9.77 -18.76 -3.67
N GLY A 117 9.94 -17.88 -4.66
CA GLY A 117 9.37 -18.04 -6.00
C GLY A 117 7.86 -17.74 -6.09
N LYS A 118 7.20 -17.39 -4.98
CA LYS A 118 5.84 -16.86 -5.00
C LYS A 118 5.84 -15.35 -5.18
N TRP A 119 4.72 -14.86 -5.68
CA TRP A 119 4.51 -13.44 -5.99
C TRP A 119 3.22 -12.97 -5.33
N TYR A 120 3.20 -11.69 -4.95
CA TYR A 120 2.01 -11.03 -4.42
C TYR A 120 1.92 -9.59 -4.94
N TRP A 121 0.79 -8.94 -4.66
CA TRP A 121 0.57 -7.53 -4.99
C TRP A 121 0.72 -6.67 -3.75
N ALA A 122 1.40 -5.54 -3.88
CA ALA A 122 1.43 -4.50 -2.88
C ALA A 122 1.05 -3.15 -3.49
N THR A 123 0.48 -2.26 -2.68
CA THR A 123 0.23 -0.88 -3.08
C THR A 123 1.42 -0.02 -2.69
N ALA A 124 1.87 0.83 -3.60
CA ALA A 124 2.86 1.84 -3.24
C ALA A 124 2.49 3.19 -3.84
N PHE A 125 2.98 4.26 -3.22
CA PHE A 125 2.82 5.61 -3.74
C PHE A 125 3.95 6.54 -3.31
N ARG A 126 4.23 7.56 -4.13
CA ARG A 126 5.19 8.61 -3.80
C ARG A 126 4.54 9.65 -2.88
N HIS A 127 5.10 9.85 -1.69
CA HIS A 127 4.59 10.78 -0.68
C HIS A 127 5.57 11.95 -0.46
N PRO A 128 5.10 13.20 -0.32
CA PRO A 128 5.98 14.36 -0.16
C PRO A 128 6.85 14.31 1.11
N LEU A 129 6.37 13.71 2.20
CA LEU A 129 7.13 13.58 3.45
C LEU A 129 7.94 12.29 3.56
N PHE A 130 7.39 11.19 3.05
CA PHE A 130 7.92 9.84 3.32
C PHE A 130 8.69 9.26 2.11
N GLU A 131 8.83 10.07 1.06
CA GLU A 131 9.33 9.72 -0.27
C GLU A 131 8.51 8.62 -0.96
N ILE A 132 8.53 7.39 -0.46
CA ILE A 132 7.76 6.27 -0.98
C ILE A 132 7.14 5.54 0.19
N VAL A 133 5.86 5.23 0.07
CA VAL A 133 5.12 4.41 1.02
C VAL A 133 4.77 3.10 0.34
N VAL A 134 4.95 1.99 1.03
CA VAL A 134 4.50 0.66 0.62
C VAL A 134 3.52 0.14 1.65
N PHE A 135 2.32 -0.20 1.18
CA PHE A 135 1.34 -0.96 1.92
C PHE A 135 1.30 -2.37 1.35
N ASP A 136 2.03 -3.24 2.03
CA ASP A 136 1.97 -4.68 1.81
C ASP A 136 0.75 -5.26 2.54
N PRO A 137 -0.17 -5.92 1.82
CA PRO A 137 -1.31 -6.59 2.43
C PRO A 137 -0.95 -7.75 3.36
N HIS A 138 0.26 -8.30 3.33
CA HIS A 138 0.68 -9.41 4.19
C HIS A 138 1.45 -8.99 5.45
N VAL A 139 1.77 -7.70 5.59
CA VAL A 139 2.52 -7.17 6.74
C VAL A 139 1.64 -6.22 7.51
N GLU A 140 1.69 -6.24 8.84
CA GLU A 140 0.90 -5.33 9.68
C GLU A 140 1.31 -3.87 9.47
N TYR A 141 2.60 -3.59 9.64
CA TYR A 141 3.16 -2.25 9.61
C TYR A 141 3.36 -1.71 8.17
N PRO A 142 3.23 -0.40 7.96
CA PRO A 142 3.62 0.24 6.70
C PRO A 142 5.14 0.24 6.54
N ALA A 143 5.61 0.44 5.31
CA ALA A 143 7.01 0.76 5.06
C ALA A 143 7.15 2.10 4.35
N PHE A 144 8.17 2.85 4.75
CA PHE A 144 8.47 4.17 4.23
C PHE A 144 9.93 4.25 3.80
N LYS A 145 10.21 4.77 2.61
CA LYS A 145 11.58 5.05 2.17
C LYS A 145 12.26 6.09 3.07
N ARG A 146 11.50 7.12 3.48
CA ARG A 146 11.90 8.03 4.56
C ARG A 146 11.02 7.78 5.78
N MET A 147 11.58 7.07 6.75
CA MET A 147 10.88 6.63 7.96
C MET A 147 10.53 7.81 8.88
N PRO A 148 9.26 7.97 9.30
CA PRO A 148 8.91 8.87 10.39
C PRO A 148 9.44 8.32 11.73
N LEU A 149 9.73 9.20 12.69
CA LEU A 149 10.40 8.84 13.95
C LEU A 149 9.47 8.13 14.96
N ASP A 150 8.17 8.30 14.80
CA ASP A 150 7.11 7.93 15.76
C ASP A 150 6.23 6.76 15.29
N VAL A 151 6.60 6.07 14.21
CA VAL A 151 5.81 4.98 13.63
C VAL A 151 6.61 3.69 13.58
N LEU A 152 6.00 2.59 14.03
CA LEU A 152 6.54 1.25 13.79
C LEU A 152 6.43 0.93 12.31
N CYS A 153 7.58 0.64 11.69
CA CYS A 153 7.68 0.44 10.25
C CYS A 153 8.30 -0.92 9.93
N THR A 154 7.85 -1.50 8.83
CA THR A 154 8.57 -2.57 8.16
C THR A 154 9.75 -1.98 7.40
N ASP A 155 10.88 -2.69 7.42
CA ASP A 155 12.05 -2.30 6.65
C ASP A 155 11.70 -2.19 5.16
N PHE A 156 11.96 -1.03 4.57
CA PHE A 156 11.64 -0.74 3.19
C PHE A 156 12.50 -1.56 2.21
N GLU A 157 13.73 -1.92 2.61
CA GLU A 157 14.70 -2.57 1.74
C GLU A 157 14.36 -4.04 1.43
N ILE A 158 13.40 -4.64 2.15
CA ILE A 158 12.95 -6.02 1.88
C ILE A 158 12.13 -6.13 0.59
N TYR A 159 11.59 -5.00 0.10
CA TYR A 159 10.72 -5.00 -1.07
C TYR A 159 11.54 -5.04 -2.37
N ASP A 160 11.36 -6.13 -3.13
CA ASP A 160 11.95 -6.34 -4.46
C ASP A 160 10.85 -6.39 -5.53
N PRO A 161 10.35 -5.23 -6.03
CA PRO A 161 9.39 -5.21 -7.13
C PRO A 161 10.04 -5.69 -8.42
N ARG A 162 9.29 -6.42 -9.26
CA ARG A 162 9.81 -6.93 -10.54
C ARG A 162 8.81 -6.84 -11.68
N GLY A 163 9.37 -6.85 -12.89
CA GLY A 163 8.61 -6.97 -14.12
C GLY A 163 7.82 -5.71 -14.42
N GLN A 164 6.50 -5.82 -14.42
CA GLN A 164 5.60 -4.71 -14.70
C GLN A 164 4.78 -4.36 -13.47
N TRP A 165 4.39 -3.09 -13.37
CA TRP A 165 3.49 -2.55 -12.36
C TRP A 165 2.39 -1.73 -13.01
N LEU A 166 1.29 -1.50 -12.30
CA LEU A 166 0.19 -0.68 -12.77
C LEU A 166 0.26 0.68 -12.10
N GLN A 167 0.48 1.73 -12.89
CA GLN A 167 0.30 3.11 -12.43
C GLN A 167 -1.18 3.45 -12.50
N ILE A 168 -1.71 3.95 -11.40
CA ILE A 168 -3.14 4.25 -11.24
C ILE A 168 -3.32 5.75 -11.08
N GLU A 169 -4.38 6.29 -11.67
CA GLU A 169 -4.84 7.65 -11.39
C GLU A 169 -5.03 7.85 -9.89
N GLN A 170 -4.45 8.91 -9.35
CA GLN A 170 -4.56 9.22 -7.94
C GLN A 170 -5.73 10.18 -7.70
N ARG A 171 -6.85 9.65 -7.21
CA ARG A 171 -8.02 10.43 -6.76
C ARG A 171 -8.03 10.70 -5.25
N ILE A 172 -7.02 10.19 -4.56
CA ILE A 172 -6.86 10.29 -3.10
C ILE A 172 -5.82 11.37 -2.79
N SER A 173 -6.18 12.31 -1.92
CA SER A 173 -5.30 13.40 -1.50
C SER A 173 -4.29 12.94 -0.46
N LEU A 174 -3.04 13.39 -0.59
CA LEU A 174 -1.97 13.20 0.41
C LEU A 174 -1.77 14.50 1.18
N ILE A 175 -1.51 14.41 2.49
CA ILE A 175 -1.31 15.57 3.37
C ILE A 175 0.18 15.74 3.69
N ARG A 176 0.66 16.98 3.62
CA ARG A 176 2.03 17.37 3.98
C ARG A 176 2.21 17.66 5.47
#